data_AF-A0A2G2GC02-F1
#
_entry.id   AF-A0A2G2GC02-F1
#
_cell.length_a   1.000
_cell.length_b   1.000
_cell.length_c   1.000
_cell.angle_alpha   90.00
_cell.angle_beta   90.00
_cell.angle_gamma   90.00
#
_symmetry.space_group_name_H-M   'P 1'
#
loop_
_entity.id
_entity.type
_entity.pdbx_description
1 polymer ?
#
loop_
_entity_poly.entity_id
_entity_poly.type
_entity_poly.pdbx_seq_one_letter_code
_entity_poly.pdbx_strand_id
1 'polypeptide(L)'
;MTKPLPNFEMLKKIWASSLVVGALVFAGGIVYWRQVLQPDLVTIVILFAVSAIVFSALFFFLCRIVTPGLADSVVDEETKVEGPTVKMITTIAASGDAQLDRWVKRYVFTRNLFGMAVIPLLLLGGLFLFA
;
A
#
# COMPACT_ATOMS: atom_id res chain seq x y z
N MET A 1 -3.10 -11.37 27.78
CA MET A 1 -4.13 -11.72 26.78
C MET A 1 -3.42 -12.03 25.48
N THR A 2 -3.36 -13.30 25.09
CA THR A 2 -2.76 -13.74 23.81
C THR A 2 -3.71 -13.35 22.68
N LYS A 3 -3.38 -12.27 21.95
CA LYS A 3 -4.12 -11.89 20.74
C LYS A 3 -4.11 -13.06 19.75
N PRO A 4 -5.24 -13.38 19.09
CA PRO A 4 -5.28 -14.50 18.15
C PRO A 4 -4.30 -14.24 17.00
N LEU A 5 -3.46 -15.23 16.72
CA LEU A 5 -2.51 -15.16 15.62
C LEU A 5 -3.28 -14.98 14.29
N PRO A 6 -2.81 -14.09 13.40
CA PRO A 6 -3.48 -13.86 12.14
C PRO A 6 -3.40 -15.07 11.21
N ASN A 7 -4.46 -15.29 10.42
CA ASN A 7 -4.49 -16.39 9.45
C ASN A 7 -3.56 -16.07 8.25
N PHE A 8 -2.38 -16.68 8.24
CA PHE A 8 -1.37 -16.46 7.20
C PHE A 8 -1.80 -16.91 5.79
N GLU A 9 -2.63 -17.95 5.67
CA GLU A 9 -3.14 -18.37 4.36
C GLU A 9 -4.10 -17.32 3.80
N MET A 10 -4.91 -16.69 4.66
CA MET A 10 -5.77 -15.59 4.25
C MET A 10 -4.95 -14.35 3.84
N LEU A 11 -3.88 -14.01 4.57
CA LEU A 11 -2.97 -12.92 4.22
C LEU A 11 -2.31 -13.13 2.85
N LYS A 12 -1.87 -14.36 2.55
CA LYS A 12 -1.33 -14.70 1.23
C LYS A 12 -2.36 -14.49 0.13
N LYS A 13 -3.61 -14.93 0.35
CA LYS A 13 -4.70 -14.74 -0.61
C LYS A 13 -5.01 -13.27 -0.84
N ILE A 14 -5.09 -12.48 0.22
CA ILE A 14 -5.33 -11.02 0.14
C ILE A 14 -4.20 -10.33 -0.62
N TRP A 15 -2.95 -10.70 -0.34
CA TRP A 15 -1.80 -10.16 -1.05
C TRP A 15 -1.85 -10.51 -2.55
N ALA A 16 -2.08 -11.79 -2.87
CA ALA A 16 -2.18 -12.25 -4.25
C ALA A 16 -3.35 -11.59 -4.99
N SER A 17 -4.54 -11.50 -4.38
CA SER A 17 -5.70 -10.87 -5.00
C SER A 17 -5.46 -9.38 -5.24
N SER A 18 -4.86 -8.68 -4.27
CA SER A 18 -4.51 -7.26 -4.43
C SER A 18 -3.49 -7.06 -5.55
N LEU A 19 -2.50 -7.94 -5.66
CA LEU A 19 -1.49 -7.91 -6.71
C LEU A 19 -2.11 -8.14 -8.09
N VAL A 20 -3.02 -9.12 -8.20
CA VAL A 20 -3.76 -9.39 -9.44
C VAL A 20 -4.57 -8.17 -9.86
N VAL A 21 -5.30 -7.53 -8.94
CA VAL A 21 -6.06 -6.33 -9.27
C VAL A 21 -5.15 -5.18 -9.71
N GLY A 22 -4.03 -4.95 -9.02
CA GLY A 22 -3.03 -3.97 -9.45
C GLY A 22 -2.50 -4.26 -10.86
N ALA A 23 -2.14 -5.51 -11.15
CA ALA A 23 -1.65 -5.93 -12.47
C ALA A 23 -2.71 -5.74 -13.57
N LEU A 24 -3.98 -6.02 -13.26
CA LEU A 24 -5.10 -5.79 -14.19
C LEU A 24 -5.30 -4.30 -14.47
N VAL A 25 -5.18 -3.43 -13.46
CA VAL A 25 -5.24 -1.97 -13.67
C VAL A 25 -4.09 -1.49 -14.55
N PHE A 26 -2.87 -2.00 -14.33
CA PHE A 26 -1.73 -1.66 -15.17
C PHE A 26 -1.93 -2.12 -16.61
N ALA A 27 -2.24 -3.40 -16.82
CA ALA A 27 -2.45 -3.97 -18.16
C ALA A 27 -3.62 -3.28 -18.88
N GLY A 28 -4.73 -3.07 -18.17
CA GLY A 28 -5.89 -2.32 -18.68
C GLY A 28 -5.52 -0.90 -19.07
N GLY A 29 -4.72 -0.21 -18.25
CA GLY A 29 -4.20 1.12 -18.55
C GLY A 29 -3.30 1.16 -19.79
N ILE A 30 -2.39 0.20 -19.92
CA ILE A 30 -1.49 0.07 -21.09
C ILE A 30 -2.32 -0.12 -22.37
N VAL A 31 -3.36 -0.95 -22.33
CA VAL A 31 -4.26 -1.18 -23.47
C VAL A 31 -5.11 0.06 -23.76
N TYR A 32 -5.72 0.66 -22.74
CA TYR A 32 -6.60 1.83 -22.87
C TYR A 32 -5.88 3.03 -23.49
N TRP A 33 -4.67 3.32 -23.00
CA TRP A 33 -3.83 4.42 -23.50
C TRP A 33 -2.98 4.04 -24.72
N ARG A 34 -3.25 2.88 -25.35
CA ARG A 34 -2.56 2.37 -26.55
C ARG A 34 -1.03 2.38 -26.43
N GLN A 35 -0.51 2.23 -25.21
CA GLN A 35 0.93 2.28 -24.92
C GLN A 35 1.70 1.11 -25.56
N VAL A 36 1.00 0.07 -26.02
CA VAL A 36 1.57 -1.03 -26.83
C VAL A 36 1.96 -0.55 -28.23
N LEU A 37 1.20 0.39 -28.81
CA LEU A 37 1.41 0.89 -30.16
C LEU A 37 2.30 2.15 -30.19
N GLN A 38 2.11 3.01 -29.19
CA GLN A 38 2.84 4.28 -29.05
C GLN A 38 3.36 4.39 -27.61
N PRO A 39 4.47 3.73 -27.29
CA PRO A 39 4.99 3.72 -25.93
C PRO A 39 5.51 5.11 -25.56
N ASP A 40 4.92 5.66 -24.50
CA ASP A 40 5.39 6.87 -23.83
C ASP A 40 5.82 6.51 -22.40
N LEU A 41 7.09 6.76 -22.10
CA LEU A 41 7.68 6.40 -20.80
C LEU A 41 6.96 7.10 -19.65
N VAL A 42 6.56 8.36 -19.84
CA VAL A 42 5.89 9.15 -18.79
C VAL A 42 4.55 8.52 -18.43
N THR A 43 3.74 8.20 -19.44
CA THR A 43 2.44 7.55 -19.26
C THR A 43 2.60 6.17 -18.62
N ILE A 44 3.57 5.37 -19.03
CA ILE A 44 3.84 4.06 -18.43
C ILE A 44 4.20 4.19 -16.95
N VAL A 45 5.04 5.15 -16.58
CA VAL A 45 5.41 5.42 -15.18
C VAL A 45 4.19 5.85 -14.36
N ILE A 46 3.33 6.70 -14.91
CA ILE A 46 2.07 7.11 -14.26
C ILE A 46 1.16 5.90 -14.04
N LEU A 47 0.97 5.06 -15.07
CA LEU A 47 0.16 3.85 -14.98
C LEU A 47 0.70 2.87 -13.94
N PHE A 48 2.03 2.73 -13.86
CA PHE A 48 2.68 1.91 -12.84
C PHE A 48 2.43 2.46 -11.43
N ALA A 49 2.57 3.78 -11.24
CA ALA A 49 2.28 4.44 -9.97
C ALA A 49 0.81 4.24 -9.56
N VAL A 50 -0.14 4.47 -10.47
CA VAL A 50 -1.58 4.27 -10.20
C VAL A 50 -1.88 2.81 -9.85
N SER A 51 -1.31 1.86 -10.58
CA SER A 51 -1.44 0.42 -10.28
C SER A 51 -0.90 0.08 -8.90
N ALA A 52 0.28 0.60 -8.53
CA ALA A 52 0.88 0.39 -7.21
C ALA A 52 0.03 0.99 -6.08
N ILE A 53 -0.61 2.13 -6.32
CA ILE A 53 -1.54 2.77 -5.38
C ILE A 53 -2.79 1.90 -5.19
N VAL A 54 -3.39 1.39 -6.27
CA VAL A 54 -4.55 0.48 -6.20
C VAL A 54 -4.21 -0.80 -5.45
N PHE A 55 -3.07 -1.41 -5.77
CA PHE A 55 -2.55 -2.57 -5.03
C PHE A 55 -2.43 -2.26 -3.53
N SER A 56 -1.78 -1.14 -3.19
CA SER A 56 -1.51 -0.75 -1.80
C SER A 56 -2.79 -0.47 -1.03
N ALA A 57 -3.75 0.22 -1.65
CA ALA A 57 -5.05 0.51 -1.08
C ALA A 57 -5.82 -0.77 -0.76
N LEU A 58 -5.96 -1.66 -1.75
CA LEU A 58 -6.68 -2.93 -1.59
C LEU A 58 -6.05 -3.80 -0.52
N PHE A 59 -4.73 -3.96 -0.57
CA PHE A 59 -4.02 -4.79 0.40
C PHE A 59 -4.18 -4.24 1.82
N PHE A 60 -4.04 -2.93 1.99
CA PHE A 60 -4.22 -2.26 3.28
C PHE A 60 -5.65 -2.44 3.83
N PHE A 61 -6.67 -2.09 3.03
CA PHE A 61 -8.07 -2.15 3.50
C PHE A 61 -8.54 -3.59 3.74
N LEU A 62 -8.17 -4.54 2.87
CA LEU A 62 -8.52 -5.95 3.06
C LEU A 62 -7.84 -6.53 4.31
N CYS A 63 -6.56 -6.20 4.56
CA CYS A 63 -5.90 -6.61 5.80
C CYS A 63 -6.59 -6.02 7.03
N ARG A 64 -7.04 -4.77 6.98
CA ARG A 64 -7.75 -4.12 8.09
C ARG A 64 -9.10 -4.78 8.39
N ILE A 65 -9.85 -5.20 7.37
CA ILE A 65 -11.18 -5.80 7.52
C ILE A 65 -11.07 -7.27 7.98
N VAL A 66 -10.19 -8.04 7.34
CA VAL A 66 -10.16 -9.50 7.50
C VAL A 66 -9.21 -9.93 8.62
N THR A 67 -8.17 -9.13 8.89
CA THR A 67 -7.09 -9.51 9.79
C THR A 67 -6.71 -8.37 10.75
N PRO A 68 -7.65 -7.91 11.62
CA PRO A 68 -7.42 -6.76 12.50
C PRO A 68 -6.19 -6.91 13.42
N GLY A 69 -5.82 -8.14 13.78
CA GLY A 69 -4.62 -8.42 14.59
C GLY A 69 -3.29 -7.91 14.00
N LEU A 70 -3.21 -7.66 12.68
CA LEU A 70 -2.01 -7.04 12.07
C LEU A 70 -1.88 -5.56 12.41
N ALA A 71 -3.00 -4.83 12.40
CA ALA A 71 -3.03 -3.42 12.76
C ALA A 71 -2.70 -3.23 14.25
N ASP A 72 -3.20 -4.15 15.07
CA ASP A 72 -2.99 -4.16 16.53
C ASP A 72 -1.57 -4.54 16.96
N SER A 73 -0.71 -4.93 16.01
CA SER A 73 0.72 -5.24 16.23
C SER A 73 1.62 -4.01 16.02
N VAL A 74 1.07 -2.93 15.48
CA VAL A 74 1.72 -1.62 15.44
C VAL A 74 1.55 -0.99 16.82
N VAL A 75 2.67 -0.78 17.52
CA VAL A 75 2.66 -0.32 18.92
C VAL A 75 2.70 1.20 18.98
N ASP A 76 3.51 1.79 18.10
CA ASP A 76 3.74 3.23 18.14
C ASP A 76 4.12 3.77 16.76
N GLU A 77 3.70 5.01 16.50
CA GLU A 77 4.01 5.76 15.29
C GLU A 77 4.54 7.13 15.68
N GLU A 78 5.87 7.21 15.81
CA GLU A 78 6.53 8.47 16.13
C GLU A 78 6.98 9.15 14.83
N THR A 79 6.57 10.41 14.64
CA THR A 79 7.18 11.26 13.61
C THR A 79 8.35 12.00 14.25
N LYS A 80 9.58 11.57 13.95
CA LYS A 80 10.79 12.25 14.43
C LYS A 80 11.30 13.22 13.37
N VAL A 81 11.47 14.47 13.78
CA VAL A 81 12.14 15.49 12.98
C VAL A 81 13.64 15.38 13.28
N GLU A 82 14.37 14.73 12.38
CA GLU A 82 15.83 14.63 12.44
C GLU A 82 16.44 15.67 11.50
N GLY A 83 16.73 16.86 12.04
CA GLY A 83 17.31 17.97 11.27
C GLY A 83 16.36 18.46 10.16
N PRO A 84 16.79 18.56 8.88
CA PRO A 84 15.92 18.96 7.77
C PRO A 84 14.99 17.84 7.28
N THR A 85 15.06 16.64 7.86
CA THR A 85 14.32 15.46 7.39
C THR A 85 13.28 15.02 8.41
N VAL A 86 12.03 14.86 7.96
CA VAL A 86 10.97 14.26 8.77
C VAL A 86 10.97 12.75 8.50
N LYS A 87 11.23 11.95 9.53
CA LYS A 87 11.18 10.49 9.45
C LYS A 87 9.96 9.97 10.22
N MET A 88 9.14 9.18 9.54
CA MET A 88 8.07 8.42 10.18
C MET A 88 8.67 7.10 10.69
N ILE A 89 8.77 6.95 12.00
CA ILE A 89 9.27 5.75 12.67
C ILE A 89 8.06 4.95 13.13
N THR A 90 7.88 3.76 12.56
CA THR A 90 6.84 2.83 12.98
C THR A 90 7.44 1.75 13.86
N THR A 91 7.08 1.75 15.14
CA THR A 91 7.50 0.74 16.12
C THR A 91 6.53 -0.44 16.08
N ILE A 92 7.07 -1.61 15.76
CA ILE A 92 6.32 -2.87 15.69
C ILE A 92 6.62 -3.67 16.96
N ALA A 93 5.60 -4.23 17.62
CA ALA A 93 5.82 -5.16 18.73
C ALA A 93 6.65 -6.34 18.23
N ALA A 94 7.79 -6.62 18.86
CA ALA A 94 8.53 -7.84 18.59
C ALA A 94 7.65 -9.04 18.98
N SER A 95 7.12 -9.75 17.98
CA SER A 95 6.18 -10.84 18.22
C SER A 95 6.85 -12.17 18.58
N GLY A 96 8.15 -12.28 18.33
CA GLY A 96 8.92 -13.52 18.44
C GLY A 96 8.74 -14.46 17.24
N ASP A 97 7.84 -14.14 16.31
CA ASP A 97 7.57 -14.90 15.07
C ASP A 97 8.04 -14.10 13.83
N ALA A 98 9.11 -14.58 13.20
CA ALA A 98 9.69 -13.97 12.00
C ALA A 98 8.72 -13.92 10.80
N GLN A 99 7.70 -14.79 10.77
CA GLN A 99 6.67 -14.75 9.74
C GLN A 99 5.67 -13.62 9.99
N LEU A 100 5.23 -13.45 11.24
CA LEU A 100 4.34 -12.37 11.63
C LEU A 100 4.99 -10.99 11.40
N ASP A 101 6.24 -10.83 11.85
CA ASP A 101 6.98 -9.57 11.70
C ASP A 101 7.13 -9.15 10.22
N ARG A 102 7.31 -10.11 9.31
CA ARG A 102 7.36 -9.83 7.86
C ARG A 102 6.04 -9.31 7.33
N TRP A 103 4.92 -9.88 7.76
CA TRP A 103 3.60 -9.44 7.33
C TRP A 103 3.24 -8.07 7.89
N VAL A 104 3.58 -7.79 9.16
CA VAL A 104 3.38 -6.47 9.76
C VAL A 104 4.21 -5.42 9.02
N LYS A 105 5.49 -5.68 8.73
CA LYS A 105 6.33 -4.76 7.95
C LYS A 105 5.74 -4.48 6.56
N ARG A 106 5.27 -5.52 5.86
CA ARG A 106 4.61 -5.35 4.55
C ARG A 106 3.36 -4.49 4.64
N TYR A 107 2.52 -4.74 5.65
CA TYR A 107 1.30 -3.99 5.90
C TYR A 107 1.59 -2.50 6.21
N VAL A 108 2.53 -2.22 7.11
CA VAL A 108 2.95 -0.85 7.43
C VAL A 108 3.51 -0.15 6.18
N PHE A 109 4.36 -0.83 5.41
CA PHE A 109 4.92 -0.28 4.18
C PHE A 109 3.84 0.09 3.16
N THR A 110 2.90 -0.81 2.88
CA THR A 110 1.81 -0.56 1.92
C THR A 110 0.86 0.52 2.40
N ARG A 111 0.56 0.56 3.71
CA ARG A 111 -0.21 1.65 4.31
C ARG A 111 0.48 3.00 4.12
N ASN A 112 1.78 3.08 4.41
CA ASN A 112 2.53 4.34 4.32
C ASN A 112 2.67 4.76 2.85
N LEU A 113 2.91 3.83 1.94
CA LEU A 113 2.95 4.10 0.49
C LEU A 113 1.61 4.65 -0.01
N PHE A 114 0.50 4.04 0.39
CA PHE A 114 -0.83 4.54 0.07
C PHE A 114 -1.06 5.94 0.66
N GLY A 115 -0.77 6.14 1.95
CA GLY A 115 -0.95 7.43 2.62
C GLY A 115 -0.16 8.56 1.97
N MET A 116 1.09 8.31 1.57
CA MET A 116 1.91 9.28 0.85
C MET A 116 1.39 9.60 -0.55
N ALA A 117 0.72 8.65 -1.21
CA ALA A 117 0.22 8.83 -2.57
C ALA A 117 -1.18 9.48 -2.64
N VAL A 118 -2.01 9.28 -1.61
CA VAL A 118 -3.38 9.81 -1.56
C VAL A 118 -3.40 11.34 -1.56
N ILE A 119 -2.52 11.99 -0.79
CA ILE A 119 -2.51 13.45 -0.67
C ILE A 119 -2.25 14.13 -2.04
N PRO A 120 -1.18 13.78 -2.79
CA PRO A 120 -0.98 14.30 -4.14
C PRO A 120 -2.15 14.02 -5.08
N LEU A 121 -2.74 12.83 -5.04
CA LEU A 121 -3.87 12.49 -5.90
C LEU A 121 -5.11 13.33 -5.60
N LEU A 122 -5.41 13.58 -4.33
CA LEU A 122 -6.51 14.46 -3.93
C LEU A 122 -6.27 15.91 -4.38
N LEU A 123 -5.04 16.40 -4.28
CA LEU A 123 -4.67 17.73 -4.77
C LEU A 123 -4.84 17.83 -6.30
N LEU A 124 -4.34 16.84 -7.05
CA LEU A 124 -4.50 16.79 -8.51
C LEU A 124 -5.95 16.67 -8.93
N GLY A 125 -6.74 15.85 -8.24
CA GLY A 125 -8.18 15.70 -8.48
C GLY A 125 -8.95 16.99 -8.18
N GLY A 126 -8.61 17.67 -7.09
CA GLY A 126 -9.16 18.98 -6.76
C GLY A 126 -8.84 20.04 -7.83
N LEU A 127 -7.58 20.12 -8.25
CA LEU A 127 -7.19 21.00 -9.35
C LEU A 127 -7.93 20.66 -10.65
N PHE A 128 -8.08 19.39 -11.00
CA PHE A 128 -8.82 19.00 -12.21
C PHE A 128 -10.30 19.40 -12.18
N LEU A 129 -10.95 19.38 -11.01
CA LEU A 129 -12.38 19.73 -10.87
C LEU A 129 -12.63 21.25 -10.78
N PHE A 130 -11.65 22.02 -10.33
CA PHE A 130 -11.81 23.46 -10.02
C PHE A 130 -10.89 24.40 -10.84
N ALA A 131 -10.02 23.88 -11.71
CA ALA A 131 -9.26 24.65 -12.71
C ALA A 131 -10.03 24.76 -14.03
#